data_AF-A0A2D9SRX7-F1
#
_entry.id   AF-A0A2D9SRX7-F1
#
_cell.length_a   1.000
_cell.length_b   1.000
_cell.length_c   1.000
_cell.angle_alpha   90.00
_cell.angle_beta   90.00
_cell.angle_gamma   90.00
#
_symmetry.space_group_name_H-M   'P 1'
#
loop_
_entity.id
_entity.type
_entity.pdbx_description
1 polymer ?
#
loop_
_entity_poly.entity_id
_entity_poly.type
_entity_poly.pdbx_seq_one_letter_code
_entity_poly.pdbx_strand_id
1 'polypeptide(L)'
;MIVCLCNRISSCDIQSYLDQGRGLSVVVLGLGLGTCCGTCLEIAQELAESNLKASSLRINTVPSLLLLPSDPGLAVVIGYSTCP
;
A
#
# COMPACT_ATOMS: atom_id res chain seq x y z
N MET A 1 0.83 -7.88 9.25
CA MET A 1 1.24 -7.31 10.57
C MET A 1 0.15 -6.38 11.11
N ILE A 2 0.06 -6.15 12.43
CA ILE A 2 -0.82 -5.09 12.96
C ILE A 2 -0.15 -3.73 12.70
N VAL A 3 -0.90 -2.81 12.09
CA VAL A 3 -0.46 -1.44 11.77
C VAL A 3 -1.06 -0.43 12.74
N CYS A 4 -2.31 -0.61 13.15
CA CYS A 4 -2.95 0.21 14.17
C CYS A 4 -3.38 -0.65 15.34
N LEU A 5 -2.78 -0.43 16.52
CA LEU A 5 -3.19 -1.13 17.74
C LEU A 5 -4.55 -0.62 18.25
N CYS A 6 -4.82 0.68 18.16
CA CYS A 6 -6.04 1.31 18.69
C CYS A 6 -7.31 0.73 18.08
N ASN A 7 -7.33 0.60 16.75
CA ASN A 7 -8.49 0.09 16.01
C ASN A 7 -8.27 -1.35 15.52
N ARG A 8 -7.16 -2.00 15.94
CA ARG A 8 -6.82 -3.38 15.59
C ARG A 8 -6.79 -3.64 14.08
N ILE A 9 -6.18 -2.73 13.33
CA ILE A 9 -6.11 -2.79 11.86
C ILE A 9 -4.78 -3.42 11.44
N SER A 10 -4.84 -4.36 10.52
CA SER A 10 -3.66 -5.02 9.94
C SER A 10 -3.25 -4.43 8.59
N SER A 11 -2.04 -4.74 8.16
CA SER A 11 -1.54 -4.41 6.83
C SER A 11 -2.39 -5.04 5.72
N CYS A 12 -3.00 -6.20 5.97
CA CYS A 12 -3.88 -6.87 5.00
C CYS A 12 -5.21 -6.10 4.83
N ASP A 13 -5.74 -5.52 5.90
CA ASP A 13 -6.94 -4.66 5.82
C ASP A 13 -6.65 -3.42 4.96
N ILE A 14 -5.51 -2.77 5.21
CA ILE A 14 -5.08 -1.59 4.44
C ILE A 14 -4.89 -1.97 2.97
N GLN A 15 -4.22 -3.08 2.69
CA GLN A 15 -3.96 -3.56 1.33
C GLN A 15 -5.25 -3.91 0.59
N SER A 16 -6.23 -4.53 1.26
CA SER A 16 -7.52 -4.86 0.67
C SER A 16 -8.32 -3.61 0.28
N TYR A 17 -8.21 -2.52 1.04
CA TYR A 17 -8.82 -1.24 0.66
C TYR A 17 -8.09 -0.58 -0.51
N LEU A 18 -6.75 -0.64 -0.54
CA LEU A 18 -5.95 -0.08 -1.64
C LEU A 18 -6.18 -0.83 -2.97
N ASP A 19 -6.32 -2.16 -2.92
CA ASP A 19 -6.60 -3.00 -4.10
C ASP A 19 -7.94 -2.67 -4.77
N GLN A 20 -8.91 -2.15 -3.99
CA GLN A 20 -10.17 -1.59 -4.52
C GLN A 20 -9.99 -0.24 -5.25
N GLY A 21 -8.75 0.24 -5.43
CA GLY A 21 -8.45 1.53 -6.04
C GLY A 21 -8.79 2.73 -5.15
N ARG A 22 -8.98 2.52 -3.84
CA ARG A 22 -9.26 3.59 -2.88
C ARG A 22 -7.96 4.31 -2.55
N GLY A 23 -7.95 5.64 -2.66
CA GLY A 23 -6.80 6.45 -2.23
C GLY A 23 -6.59 6.39 -0.71
N LEU A 24 -5.35 6.64 -0.26
CA LEU A 24 -4.95 6.59 1.15
C LEU A 24 -5.91 7.36 2.08
N SER A 25 -6.37 8.55 1.68
CA SER A 25 -7.31 9.36 2.48
C SER A 25 -8.61 8.62 2.79
N VAL A 26 -9.11 7.83 1.83
CA VAL A 26 -10.33 7.04 2.00
C VAL A 26 -10.07 5.81 2.86
N VAL A 27 -8.88 5.21 2.75
CA VAL A 27 -8.46 4.10 3.62
C VAL A 27 -8.34 4.56 5.06
N VAL A 28 -7.72 5.72 5.29
CA VAL A 28 -7.58 6.34 6.61
C VAL A 28 -8.94 6.60 7.24
N LEU A 29 -9.85 7.23 6.49
CA LEU A 29 -11.21 7.50 6.98
C LEU A 29 -12.03 6.22 7.19
N GLY A 30 -11.95 5.27 6.23
CA GLY A 30 -12.77 4.06 6.23
C GLY A 30 -12.36 3.04 7.30
N LEU A 31 -11.06 2.93 7.58
CA LEU A 31 -10.55 2.07 8.66
C LEU A 31 -10.43 2.82 10.00
N GLY A 32 -10.52 4.15 10.00
CA GLY A 32 -10.30 4.96 11.20
C GLY A 32 -8.83 5.01 11.61
N LEU A 33 -7.89 4.98 10.65
CA LEU A 33 -6.48 5.13 10.96
C LEU A 33 -6.23 6.54 11.53
N GLY A 34 -5.45 6.61 12.60
CA GLY A 34 -5.06 7.89 13.21
C GLY A 34 -6.16 8.60 13.99
N THR A 35 -7.35 8.00 14.19
CA THR A 35 -8.43 8.61 14.99
C THR A 35 -8.19 8.54 16.51
N CYS A 36 -7.12 7.88 16.96
CA CYS A 36 -6.77 7.74 18.37
C CYS A 36 -5.41 8.37 18.70
N CYS A 37 -4.30 7.68 18.43
CA CYS A 37 -2.95 8.17 18.75
C CYS A 37 -2.19 8.76 17.55
N GLY A 38 -2.66 8.53 16.32
CA GLY A 38 -2.03 9.05 15.09
C GLY A 38 -0.81 8.28 14.58
N THR A 39 -0.12 7.49 15.41
CA THR A 39 1.18 6.88 15.04
C THR A 39 1.12 5.87 13.90
N CYS A 40 -0.05 5.29 13.62
CA CYS A 40 -0.23 4.36 12.50
C CYS A 40 -0.28 5.04 11.11
N LEU A 41 -0.39 6.38 11.04
CA LEU A 41 -0.55 7.10 9.77
C LEU A 41 0.68 7.01 8.86
N GLU A 42 1.88 7.17 9.43
CA GLU A 42 3.14 7.11 8.69
C GLU A 42 3.34 5.73 8.06
N ILE A 43 3.12 4.67 8.84
CA ILE A 43 3.20 3.27 8.37
C ILE A 43 2.13 2.99 7.31
N ALA A 44 0.90 3.50 7.49
CA ALA A 44 -0.15 3.33 6.49
C ALA A 44 0.16 4.05 5.17
N GLN A 45 0.84 5.21 5.23
CA GLN A 45 1.29 5.95 4.06
C GLN A 45 2.38 5.18 3.32
N GLU A 46 3.39 4.67 4.02
CA GLU A 46 4.46 3.85 3.42
C GLU A 46 3.89 2.60 2.73
N LEU A 47 2.89 1.94 3.33
CA LEU A 47 2.21 0.79 2.74
C LEU A 47 1.44 1.16 1.47
N ALA A 48 0.80 2.33 1.43
CA ALA A 48 0.09 2.81 0.25
C ALA A 48 1.05 3.16 -0.89
N GLU A 49 2.16 3.84 -0.60
CA GLU A 49 3.20 4.15 -1.60
C GLU A 49 3.85 2.87 -2.15
N SER A 50 4.10 1.89 -1.28
CA SER A 50 4.61 0.58 -1.68
C SER A 50 3.62 -0.17 -2.58
N ASN A 51 2.32 -0.09 -2.27
CA ASN A 51 1.27 -0.69 -3.08
C ASN A 51 1.13 0.00 -4.46
N LEU A 52 1.29 1.32 -4.54
CA LEU A 52 1.33 2.05 -5.81
C LEU A 52 2.54 1.65 -6.65
N LYS A 53 3.73 1.53 -6.06
CA LYS A 53 4.93 1.05 -6.76
C LYS A 53 4.75 -0.38 -7.29
N ALA A 54 4.14 -1.26 -6.49
CA ALA A 54 3.82 -2.63 -6.90
C ALA A 54 2.75 -2.69 -8.00
N SER A 55 1.72 -1.85 -7.91
CA SER A 55 0.61 -1.79 -8.89
C SER A 55 0.99 -1.08 -10.18
N SER A 56 1.99 -0.20 -10.17
CA SER A 56 2.56 0.42 -11.37
C SER A 56 3.21 -0.59 -12.33
N LEU A 57 3.48 -1.82 -11.86
CA LEU A 57 3.90 -2.95 -12.71
C LEU A 57 2.73 -3.70 -13.39
N ARG A 58 1.46 -3.33 -13.12
CA ARG A 58 0.24 -3.93 -13.70
C ARG A 58 -0.42 -3.06 -14.79
N ILE A 59 0.32 -2.15 -15.44
CA ILE A 59 -0.24 -1.36 -16.54
C ILE A 59 0.49 -1.71 -17.83
N ASN A 60 -0.20 -2.49 -18.66
CA ASN A 60 0.11 -2.56 -20.08
C ASN A 60 -0.22 -1.18 -20.68
N THR A 61 0.80 -0.52 -21.28
CA THR A 61 0.77 0.71 -22.13
C THR A 61 0.23 2.02 -21.48
N VAL A 62 0.87 3.20 -21.45
CA VAL A 62 2.06 3.86 -22.08
C VAL A 62 2.61 4.95 -21.12
N PRO A 63 3.86 5.41 -21.28
CA PRO A 63 4.56 6.26 -20.32
C PRO A 63 4.28 7.76 -20.55
N SER A 64 4.32 8.56 -19.48
CA SER A 64 4.87 9.92 -19.55
C SER A 64 5.21 10.49 -18.16
N LEU A 65 6.53 10.66 -18.00
CA LEU A 65 7.25 11.59 -17.15
C LEU A 65 7.40 11.31 -15.63
N LEU A 66 8.65 10.89 -15.33
CA LEU A 66 9.43 11.12 -14.10
C LEU A 66 8.97 10.29 -12.89
N LEU A 67 9.75 9.36 -12.33
CA LEU A 67 11.15 9.47 -11.93
C LEU A 67 11.93 8.14 -12.11
N LEU A 68 13.26 8.29 -12.13
CA LEU A 68 14.27 7.38 -12.65
C LEU A 68 14.31 5.96 -12.05
N PRO A 69 14.75 4.97 -12.88
CA PRO A 69 15.09 3.61 -12.48
C PRO A 69 16.56 3.52 -12.04
N SER A 70 16.83 2.92 -10.88
CA SER A 70 18.18 2.44 -10.53
C SER A 70 18.06 1.19 -9.70
N ASP A 71 17.71 0.05 -10.31
CA ASP A 71 18.10 -1.29 -9.83
C ASP A 71 17.83 -2.36 -10.92
N PRO A 72 18.88 -2.99 -11.49
CA PRO A 72 18.76 -4.12 -12.41
C PRO A 72 18.82 -5.44 -11.63
N GLY A 73 17.69 -6.13 -11.48
CA GLY A 73 17.66 -7.42 -10.78
C GLY A 73 16.27 -8.05 -10.75
N LEU A 74 15.53 -7.96 -11.85
CA LEU A 74 14.14 -8.42 -11.91
C LEU A 74 14.07 -9.94 -12.09
N ALA A 75 14.27 -10.68 -11.00
CA ALA A 75 13.73 -12.02 -10.84
C ALA A 75 12.42 -11.90 -10.04
N VAL A 76 11.34 -11.46 -10.70
CA VAL A 76 10.01 -11.42 -10.06
C VAL A 76 9.43 -12.82 -10.09
N VAL A 77 9.66 -13.55 -9.01
CA VAL A 77 8.79 -14.64 -8.57
C VAL A 77 7.44 -14.00 -8.28
N ILE A 78 6.39 -14.43 -8.98
CA ILE A 78 5.01 -14.04 -8.73
C ILE A 78 4.63 -14.63 -7.36
N GLY A 79 4.99 -13.93 -6.30
CA GLY A 79 4.52 -14.20 -4.95
C GLY A 79 3.19 -13.51 -4.79
N TYR A 80 2.11 -14.21 -5.11
CA TYR A 80 0.81 -13.91 -4.50
C TYR A 80 1.05 -13.80 -3.00
N SER A 81 0.92 -12.60 -2.45
CA SER A 81 1.02 -12.37 -1.02
C SER A 81 -0.22 -12.99 -0.39
N THR A 82 -0.14 -14.29 -0.15
CA THR A 82 -1.03 -14.97 0.79
C THR A 82 -0.73 -14.36 2.15
N CYS A 83 -1.59 -13.46 2.63
CA CYS A 83 -1.63 -13.12 4.04
C CYS A 83 -1.84 -14.44 4.81
N PRO A 84 -0.90 -14.88 5.66
CA PRO A 84 -1.11 -16.02 6.54
C PRO A 84 -2.11 -15.69 7.65
#